data_AF-A0A9X1GIU9-F1
#
_entry.id   AF-A0A9X1GIU9-F1
#
_cell.length_a   1.000
_cell.length_b   1.000
_cell.length_c   1.000
_cell.angle_alpha   90.00
_cell.angle_beta   90.00
_cell.angle_gamma   90.00
#
_symmetry.space_group_name_H-M   'P 1'
#
loop_
_entity.id
_entity.type
_entity.pdbx_description
1 polymer ?
#
loop_
_entity_poly.entity_id
_entity_poly.type
_entity_poly.pdbx_seq_one_letter_code
_entity_poly.pdbx_strand_id
1 'polypeptide(L)'
;MAVEHINRKGKKYYLHQGTTKTGKPKYFFSMKNEGTLVTSIPDGFEIYENPNAQVFLQRIQPKLITDDEVATVESGMKKFSSLQYYQINVKKNTIYVYTPDQNVTNLTRLFSSHPLAEAKYIQNSIAQSISYSSMLRFVLCDENKRIFQTERFCFLGSIDDWIDIGSPDTLQKLIEKYVKHLDKESFYELH
;
A
#
# COMPACT_ATOMS: atom_id res chain seq x y z
N MET A 1 -12.62 -20.41 -17.85
CA MET A 1 -11.22 -19.93 -17.93
C MET A 1 -10.66 -19.87 -16.52
N ALA A 2 -9.35 -20.04 -16.34
CA ALA A 2 -8.74 -19.91 -15.00
C ALA A 2 -8.85 -18.47 -14.50
N VAL A 3 -8.86 -18.28 -13.17
CA VAL A 3 -8.76 -16.94 -12.57
C VAL A 3 -7.34 -16.43 -12.76
N GLU A 4 -7.23 -15.26 -13.42
CA GLU A 4 -5.97 -14.59 -13.74
C GLU A 4 -5.94 -13.20 -13.13
N HIS A 5 -4.75 -12.72 -12.80
CA HIS A 5 -4.54 -11.36 -12.32
C HIS A 5 -3.20 -10.82 -12.81
N ILE A 6 -3.18 -9.61 -13.38
CA ILE A 6 -1.95 -8.89 -13.71
C ILE A 6 -1.74 -7.86 -12.60
N ASN A 7 -0.68 -8.04 -11.83
CA ASN A 7 -0.38 -7.13 -10.72
C ASN A 7 0.10 -5.76 -11.23
N ARG A 8 0.22 -4.76 -10.34
CA ARG A 8 0.71 -3.41 -10.72
C ARG A 8 2.13 -3.38 -11.29
N LYS A 9 2.92 -4.44 -11.08
CA LYS A 9 4.25 -4.62 -11.69
C LYS A 9 4.22 -5.34 -13.05
N GLY A 10 3.04 -5.58 -13.63
CA GLY A 10 2.86 -6.21 -14.93
C GLY A 10 3.06 -7.73 -14.95
N LYS A 11 3.19 -8.38 -13.78
CA LYS A 11 3.36 -9.83 -13.67
C LYS A 11 1.99 -10.50 -13.66
N LYS A 12 1.83 -11.51 -14.53
CA LYS A 12 0.62 -12.33 -14.62
C LYS A 12 0.66 -13.47 -13.61
N TYR A 13 -0.40 -13.60 -12.82
CA TYR A 13 -0.62 -14.65 -11.85
C TYR A 13 -1.89 -15.43 -12.16
N TYR A 14 -1.90 -16.68 -11.73
CA TYR A 14 -3.02 -17.60 -11.79
C TYR A 14 -3.38 -18.04 -10.37
N LEU A 15 -4.67 -18.25 -10.10
CA LEU A 15 -5.13 -18.76 -8.80
C LEU A 15 -5.07 -20.28 -8.79
N HIS A 16 -4.33 -20.84 -7.83
CA HIS A 16 -4.16 -22.27 -7.62
C HIS A 16 -4.94 -22.73 -6.39
N GLN A 17 -5.38 -23.97 -6.41
CA GLN A 17 -5.90 -24.69 -5.25
C GLN A 17 -4.97 -25.86 -4.90
N GLY A 18 -4.39 -25.80 -3.71
CA GLY A 18 -3.76 -26.94 -3.05
C GLY A 18 -4.59 -27.42 -1.87
N THR A 19 -3.98 -28.26 -1.04
CA THR A 19 -4.61 -28.84 0.15
C THR A 19 -3.74 -28.56 1.38
N THR A 20 -4.36 -28.14 2.47
CA THR A 20 -3.70 -28.01 3.78
C THR A 20 -3.37 -29.39 4.36
N LYS A 21 -2.51 -29.45 5.40
CA LYS A 21 -2.24 -30.69 6.15
C LYS A 21 -3.51 -31.35 6.71
N THR A 22 -4.56 -30.57 6.94
CA THR A 22 -5.87 -31.02 7.46
C THR A 22 -6.89 -31.33 6.36
N GLY A 23 -6.50 -31.40 5.09
CA GLY A 23 -7.42 -31.72 3.98
C GLY A 23 -8.26 -30.55 3.45
N LYS A 24 -8.23 -29.39 4.10
CA LYS A 24 -8.97 -28.19 3.66
C LYS A 24 -8.34 -27.56 2.42
N PRO A 25 -9.11 -26.95 1.49
CA PRO A 25 -8.57 -26.20 0.37
C PRO A 25 -7.63 -25.07 0.82
N LYS A 26 -6.52 -24.91 0.13
CA LYS A 26 -5.57 -23.80 0.28
C LYS A 26 -5.43 -23.09 -1.06
N TYR A 27 -5.80 -21.81 -1.11
CA TYR A 27 -5.66 -21.01 -2.31
C TYR A 27 -4.39 -20.16 -2.27
N PHE A 28 -3.74 -19.98 -3.41
CA PHE A 28 -2.59 -19.09 -3.55
C PHE A 28 -2.40 -18.65 -5.00
N PHE A 29 -1.84 -17.45 -5.20
CA PHE A 29 -1.45 -16.99 -6.53
C PHE A 29 -0.03 -17.43 -6.87
N SER A 30 0.18 -17.82 -8.12
CA SER A 30 1.49 -18.18 -8.68
C SER A 30 1.56 -17.76 -10.16
N MET A 31 2.76 -17.47 -10.65
CA MET A 31 2.97 -17.14 -12.08
C MET A 31 2.93 -18.38 -12.99
N LYS A 32 2.95 -19.60 -12.42
CA LYS A 32 2.82 -20.85 -13.17
C LYS A 32 1.40 -21.01 -13.68
N ASN A 33 1.25 -21.36 -14.95
CA ASN A 33 -0.04 -21.60 -15.60
C ASN A 33 -0.41 -23.10 -15.64
N GLU A 34 0.36 -23.96 -14.97
CA GLU A 34 0.12 -25.40 -14.84
C GLU A 34 -0.22 -25.80 -13.40
N GLY A 35 -0.99 -26.88 -13.23
CA GLY A 35 -1.39 -27.41 -11.92
C GLY A 35 -2.90 -27.35 -11.72
N THR A 36 -3.34 -27.31 -10.46
CA THR A 36 -4.78 -27.23 -10.12
C THR A 36 -5.22 -25.77 -10.10
N LEU A 37 -5.56 -25.25 -11.27
CA LEU A 37 -6.09 -23.91 -11.44
C LEU A 37 -7.58 -23.87 -11.12
N VAL A 38 -8.02 -22.80 -10.45
CA VAL A 38 -9.45 -22.58 -10.20
C VAL A 38 -10.05 -21.65 -11.25
N THR A 39 -11.32 -21.86 -11.54
CA THR A 39 -12.08 -21.14 -12.57
C THR A 39 -12.96 -20.02 -12.02
N SER A 40 -13.09 -19.91 -10.70
CA SER A 40 -13.81 -18.84 -10.02
C SER A 40 -13.14 -18.48 -8.70
N ILE A 41 -13.39 -17.25 -8.24
CA ILE A 41 -13.02 -16.80 -6.89
C ILE A 41 -13.96 -17.50 -5.90
N PRO A 42 -13.46 -18.17 -4.84
CA PRO A 42 -14.30 -18.77 -3.81
C PRO A 42 -15.16 -17.73 -3.08
N ASP A 43 -16.36 -18.11 -2.67
CA ASP A 43 -17.29 -17.22 -1.97
C ASP A 43 -16.68 -16.61 -0.70
N GLY A 44 -16.90 -15.30 -0.52
CA GLY A 44 -16.37 -14.55 0.62
C GLY A 44 -14.89 -14.19 0.51
N PHE A 45 -14.26 -14.43 -0.65
CA PHE A 45 -12.90 -14.01 -0.94
C PHE A 45 -12.84 -12.92 -2.02
N GLU A 46 -11.74 -12.18 -2.00
CA GLU A 46 -11.38 -11.19 -3.00
C GLU A 46 -9.88 -11.30 -3.35
N ILE A 47 -9.52 -10.79 -4.52
CA ILE A 47 -8.12 -10.63 -4.90
C ILE A 47 -7.62 -9.34 -4.27
N TYR A 48 -6.55 -9.46 -3.50
CA TYR A 48 -5.90 -8.32 -2.87
C TYR A 48 -4.44 -8.25 -3.30
N GLU A 49 -4.01 -7.05 -3.68
CA GLU A 49 -2.62 -6.75 -3.97
C GLU A 49 -2.04 -5.90 -2.84
N ASN A 50 -0.95 -6.38 -2.22
CA ASN A 50 -0.27 -5.58 -1.19
C ASN A 50 0.51 -4.42 -1.83
N PRO A 51 1.03 -3.47 -1.01
CA PRO A 51 1.74 -2.31 -1.53
C PRO A 51 2.94 -2.63 -2.45
N ASN A 52 3.53 -3.81 -2.27
CA ASN A 52 4.68 -4.29 -3.04
C ASN A 52 4.31 -5.20 -4.22
N ALA A 53 3.05 -5.16 -4.64
CA ALA A 53 2.49 -5.89 -5.76
C ALA A 53 2.45 -7.42 -5.62
N GLN A 54 2.49 -7.92 -4.39
CA GLN A 54 2.23 -9.33 -4.13
C GLN A 54 0.73 -9.57 -4.09
N VAL A 55 0.29 -10.58 -4.83
CA VAL A 55 -1.12 -10.93 -5.01
C VAL A 55 -1.51 -12.01 -4.03
N PHE A 56 -2.63 -11.81 -3.35
CA PHE A 56 -3.22 -12.72 -2.38
C PHE A 56 -4.68 -12.96 -2.72
N LEU A 57 -5.16 -14.14 -2.34
CA LEU A 57 -6.59 -14.36 -2.14
C LEU A 57 -6.85 -14.15 -0.65
N GLN A 58 -7.65 -13.14 -0.30
CA GLN A 58 -8.00 -12.85 1.09
C GLN A 58 -9.51 -12.89 1.30
N ARG A 59 -9.94 -13.00 2.55
CA ARG A 59 -11.37 -12.84 2.89
C ARG A 59 -11.78 -11.39 2.68
N ILE A 60 -12.99 -11.17 2.18
CA ILE A 60 -13.60 -9.85 2.11
C ILE A 60 -13.61 -9.25 3.52
N GLN A 61 -13.02 -8.07 3.67
CA GLN A 61 -12.92 -7.38 4.95
C GLN A 61 -14.11 -6.41 5.15
N PRO A 62 -14.61 -6.24 6.38
CA PRO A 62 -15.52 -5.15 6.69
C PRO A 62 -14.87 -3.79 6.40
N LYS A 63 -15.59 -2.90 5.71
CA LYS A 63 -15.14 -1.53 5.45
C LYS A 63 -15.58 -0.60 6.59
N LEU A 64 -14.65 -0.29 7.51
CA LEU A 64 -14.87 0.73 8.57
C LEU A 64 -14.46 2.14 8.12
N ILE A 65 -13.48 2.21 7.23
CA ILE A 65 -13.07 3.42 6.54
C ILE A 65 -13.90 3.55 5.26
N THR A 66 -14.40 4.75 5.00
CA THR A 66 -15.20 5.04 3.80
C THR A 66 -14.30 5.35 2.61
N ASP A 67 -14.84 5.16 1.40
CA ASP A 67 -14.10 5.48 0.18
C ASP A 67 -13.80 7.00 0.10
N ASP A 68 -14.67 7.86 0.67
CA ASP A 68 -14.45 9.32 0.78
C ASP A 68 -13.27 9.69 1.68
N GLU A 69 -13.05 8.95 2.77
CA GLU A 69 -11.91 9.16 3.66
C GLU A 69 -10.60 8.78 2.97
N VAL A 70 -10.59 7.69 2.19
CA VAL A 70 -9.45 7.33 1.34
C VAL A 70 -9.19 8.43 0.32
N ALA A 71 -10.23 8.93 -0.36
CA ALA A 71 -10.12 10.02 -1.32
C ALA A 71 -9.62 11.33 -0.69
N THR A 72 -9.95 11.57 0.59
CA THR A 72 -9.46 12.72 1.36
C THR A 72 -7.95 12.61 1.59
N VAL A 73 -7.45 11.43 1.96
CA VAL A 73 -6.01 11.17 2.11
C VAL A 73 -5.30 11.30 0.77
N GLU A 74 -5.85 10.74 -0.31
CA GLU A 74 -5.28 10.89 -1.67
C GLU A 74 -5.17 12.36 -2.08
N SER A 75 -6.24 13.12 -1.91
CA SER A 75 -6.29 14.54 -2.24
C SER A 75 -5.29 15.34 -1.41
N GLY A 76 -5.17 15.06 -0.13
CA GLY A 76 -4.21 15.73 0.75
C GLY A 76 -2.76 15.34 0.45
N MET A 77 -2.47 14.09 0.10
CA MET A 77 -1.15 13.68 -0.39
C MET A 77 -0.75 14.48 -1.62
N LYS A 78 -1.65 14.61 -2.61
CA LYS A 78 -1.41 15.42 -3.82
C LYS A 78 -1.18 16.90 -3.52
N LYS A 79 -1.89 17.45 -2.52
CA LYS A 79 -1.88 18.88 -2.20
C LYS A 79 -0.71 19.31 -1.32
N PHE A 80 -0.34 18.49 -0.33
CA PHE A 80 0.56 18.90 0.75
C PHE A 80 1.89 18.13 0.79
N SER A 81 1.97 16.95 0.16
CA SER A 81 3.21 16.19 0.07
C SER A 81 4.01 16.55 -1.19
N SER A 82 5.33 16.44 -1.12
CA SER A 82 6.22 16.53 -2.29
C SER A 82 6.45 15.17 -2.98
N LEU A 83 5.91 14.08 -2.42
CA LEU A 83 6.10 12.74 -2.96
C LEU A 83 5.33 12.52 -4.26
N GLN A 84 6.07 12.15 -5.31
CA GLN A 84 5.48 11.74 -6.59
C GLN A 84 4.88 10.33 -6.52
N TYR A 85 5.54 9.42 -5.80
CA TYR A 85 5.12 8.04 -5.64
C TYR A 85 4.76 7.80 -4.19
N TYR A 86 3.58 7.23 -3.97
CA TYR A 86 3.10 6.76 -2.68
C TYR A 86 1.97 5.77 -2.95
N GLN A 87 1.58 5.02 -1.92
CA GLN A 87 0.38 4.20 -1.98
C GLN A 87 -0.44 4.38 -0.71
N ILE A 88 -1.76 4.29 -0.87
CA ILE A 88 -2.70 4.30 0.23
C ILE A 88 -3.36 2.93 0.29
N ASN A 89 -3.51 2.40 1.50
CA ASN A 89 -4.17 1.12 1.73
C ASN A 89 -5.00 1.20 3.01
N VAL A 90 -6.10 0.46 3.04
CA VAL A 90 -6.97 0.36 4.22
C VAL A 90 -6.87 -1.06 4.76
N LYS A 91 -6.65 -1.15 6.07
CA LYS A 91 -6.81 -2.39 6.83
C LYS A 91 -7.61 -2.11 8.08
N LYS A 92 -8.75 -2.77 8.22
CA LYS A 92 -9.67 -2.58 9.35
C LYS A 92 -10.06 -1.10 9.49
N ASN A 93 -9.71 -0.49 10.61
CA ASN A 93 -9.98 0.90 10.98
C ASN A 93 -8.79 1.84 10.66
N THR A 94 -7.83 1.40 9.86
CA THR A 94 -6.57 2.12 9.65
C THR A 94 -6.32 2.41 8.17
N ILE A 95 -5.96 3.67 7.88
CA ILE A 95 -5.47 4.11 6.58
C ILE A 95 -3.94 4.20 6.66
N TYR A 96 -3.24 3.42 5.85
CA TYR A 96 -1.79 3.41 5.76
C TYR A 96 -1.33 4.22 4.55
N VAL A 97 -0.31 5.06 4.77
CA VAL A 97 0.43 5.76 3.72
C VAL A 97 1.80 5.11 3.59
N TYR A 98 2.06 4.57 2.40
CA TYR A 98 3.32 3.95 2.05
C TYR A 98 4.15 4.86 1.15
N THR A 99 5.44 4.95 1.43
CA THR A 99 6.40 5.71 0.62
C THR A 99 7.44 4.78 0.01
N PRO A 100 8.10 5.19 -1.10
CA PRO A 100 9.19 4.43 -1.70
C PRO A 100 10.34 4.20 -0.70
N ASP A 101 10.91 2.99 -0.71
CA ASP A 101 12.14 2.69 0.03
C ASP A 101 13.39 3.21 -0.71
N GLN A 102 13.26 3.39 -2.03
CA GLN A 102 14.35 3.83 -2.89
C GLN A 102 14.31 5.35 -3.11
N ASN A 103 15.49 5.94 -3.31
CA ASN A 103 15.60 7.30 -3.82
C ASN A 103 15.16 7.36 -5.29
N VAL A 104 13.91 7.80 -5.50
CA VAL A 104 13.28 7.88 -6.82
C VAL A 104 14.04 8.78 -7.79
N THR A 105 14.62 9.88 -7.29
CA THR A 105 15.43 10.80 -8.11
C THR A 105 16.66 10.10 -8.69
N ASN A 106 17.37 9.32 -7.86
CA ASN A 106 18.52 8.54 -8.30
C ASN A 106 18.10 7.46 -9.31
N LEU A 107 17.00 6.74 -9.06
CA LEU A 107 16.45 5.77 -10.01
C LEU A 107 16.11 6.43 -11.35
N THR A 108 15.48 7.60 -11.31
CA THR A 108 15.13 8.37 -12.51
C THR A 108 16.37 8.72 -13.31
N ARG A 109 17.44 9.18 -12.66
CA ARG A 109 18.73 9.49 -13.30
C ARG A 109 19.37 8.24 -13.92
N LEU A 110 19.32 7.10 -13.23
CA LEU A 110 19.86 5.84 -13.74
C LEU A 110 19.12 5.38 -15.00
N PHE A 111 17.78 5.39 -15.00
CA PHE A 111 16.99 4.95 -16.16
C PHE A 111 16.99 5.96 -17.32
N SER A 112 17.21 7.24 -17.04
CA SER A 112 17.33 8.29 -18.06
C SER A 112 18.71 8.35 -18.71
N SER A 113 19.68 7.54 -18.26
CA SER A 113 21.05 7.52 -18.81
C SER A 113 21.12 7.05 -20.27
N HIS A 114 20.04 6.46 -20.79
CA HIS A 114 19.93 6.06 -22.19
C HIS A 114 19.22 7.16 -23.02
N PRO A 115 19.88 7.80 -24.01
CA PRO A 115 19.35 8.98 -24.72
C PRO A 115 18.04 8.76 -25.49
N LEU A 116 17.69 7.50 -25.79
CA LEU A 116 16.48 7.11 -26.53
C LEU A 116 15.38 6.57 -25.62
N ALA A 117 15.54 6.63 -24.29
CA ALA A 117 14.53 6.11 -23.37
C ALA A 117 13.31 7.03 -23.34
N GLU A 118 12.17 6.51 -23.82
CA GLU A 118 10.89 7.21 -23.73
C GLU A 118 10.47 7.44 -22.26
N ALA A 119 9.88 8.59 -21.97
CA ALA A 119 9.43 8.93 -20.61
C ALA A 119 8.50 7.86 -20.01
N LYS A 120 7.62 7.27 -20.83
CA LYS A 120 6.72 6.19 -20.41
C LYS A 120 7.47 4.91 -20.02
N TYR A 121 8.53 4.56 -20.76
CA TYR A 121 9.38 3.43 -20.43
C TYR A 121 10.12 3.64 -19.11
N ILE A 122 10.64 4.85 -18.89
CA ILE A 122 11.31 5.23 -17.64
C ILE A 122 10.34 5.12 -16.46
N GLN A 123 9.15 5.71 -16.57
CA GLN A 123 8.12 5.64 -15.51
C GLN A 123 7.73 4.19 -15.19
N ASN A 124 7.54 3.34 -16.21
CA ASN A 124 7.24 1.93 -16.00
C ASN A 124 8.40 1.19 -15.31
N SER A 125 9.64 1.46 -15.69
CA SER A 125 10.84 0.87 -15.09
C SER A 125 10.99 1.25 -13.61
N ILE A 126 10.71 2.52 -13.28
CA ILE A 126 10.67 3.01 -11.90
C ILE A 126 9.57 2.30 -11.11
N ALA A 127 8.33 2.29 -11.62
CA ALA A 127 7.18 1.68 -10.95
C ALA A 127 7.39 0.17 -10.66
N GLN A 128 8.09 -0.54 -11.53
CA GLN A 128 8.43 -1.96 -11.32
C GLN A 128 9.55 -2.15 -10.28
N SER A 129 10.47 -1.19 -10.17
CA SER A 129 11.65 -1.27 -9.32
C SER A 129 11.42 -0.80 -7.88
N ILE A 130 10.41 0.05 -7.65
CA ILE A 130 10.12 0.57 -6.31
C ILE A 130 9.50 -0.51 -5.42
N SER A 131 9.96 -0.56 -4.16
CA SER A 131 9.27 -1.15 -3.02
C SER A 131 8.83 -0.04 -2.06
N TYR A 132 7.87 -0.39 -1.21
CA TYR A 132 7.15 0.53 -0.37
C TYR A 132 7.13 0.04 1.08
N SER A 133 7.44 0.95 2.01
CA SER A 133 7.27 0.79 3.44
C SER A 133 6.20 1.74 3.96
N SER A 134 5.47 1.30 4.99
CA SER A 134 4.45 2.12 5.63
C SER A 134 5.12 3.12 6.57
N MET A 135 4.98 4.41 6.31
CA MET A 135 5.63 5.46 7.10
C MET A 135 4.66 6.13 8.06
N LEU A 136 3.43 6.38 7.61
CA LEU A 136 2.41 7.12 8.34
C LEU A 136 1.09 6.34 8.27
N ARG A 137 0.31 6.37 9.35
CA ARG A 137 -1.05 5.82 9.33
C ARG A 137 -2.01 6.68 10.15
N PHE A 138 -3.29 6.61 9.76
CA PHE A 138 -4.40 7.23 10.46
C PHE A 138 -5.32 6.13 10.98
N VAL A 139 -5.45 6.01 12.30
CA VAL A 139 -6.27 4.98 12.96
C VAL A 139 -7.55 5.62 13.45
N LEU A 140 -8.69 5.19 12.91
CA LEU A 140 -10.00 5.59 13.39
C LEU A 140 -10.19 5.07 14.83
N CYS A 141 -10.28 5.99 15.78
CA CYS A 141 -10.40 5.70 17.21
C CYS A 141 -11.78 6.05 17.78
N ASP A 142 -12.57 6.88 17.11
CA ASP A 142 -14.00 7.13 17.40
C ASP A 142 -14.82 7.09 16.11
N GLU A 143 -15.57 6.00 15.91
CA GLU A 143 -16.39 5.79 14.71
C GLU A 143 -17.57 6.76 14.60
N ASN A 144 -18.13 7.21 15.73
CA ASN A 144 -19.29 8.09 15.74
C ASN A 144 -18.91 9.53 15.42
N LYS A 145 -17.76 9.98 15.93
CA LYS A 145 -17.25 11.34 15.70
C LYS A 145 -16.28 11.45 14.52
N ARG A 146 -15.92 10.32 13.89
CA ARG A 146 -14.89 10.21 12.85
C ARG A 146 -13.57 10.87 13.26
N ILE A 147 -13.10 10.51 14.47
CA ILE A 147 -11.81 10.98 15.00
C ILE A 147 -10.75 9.92 14.77
N PHE A 148 -9.57 10.39 14.36
CA PHE A 148 -8.43 9.56 14.02
C PHE A 148 -7.23 9.91 14.90
N GLN A 149 -6.47 8.90 15.30
CA GLN A 149 -5.11 9.06 15.81
C GLN A 149 -4.13 8.97 14.64
N THR A 150 -3.11 9.82 14.63
CA THR A 150 -2.01 9.71 13.65
C THR A 150 -0.85 9.00 14.29
N GLU A 151 -0.26 8.05 13.57
CA GLU A 151 0.95 7.37 13.98
C GLU A 151 1.99 7.41 12.86
N ARG A 152 3.26 7.49 13.25
CA ARG A 152 4.39 7.26 12.34
C ARG A 152 5.15 6.00 12.74
N PHE A 153 5.84 5.41 11.77
CA PHE A 153 6.73 4.29 12.04
C PHE A 153 8.02 4.79 12.71
N CYS A 154 8.45 4.10 13.76
CA CYS A 154 9.70 4.36 14.47
C CYS A 154 10.77 3.33 14.06
N PHE A 155 11.97 3.80 13.72
CA PHE A 155 13.10 2.96 13.28
C PHE A 155 14.18 2.82 14.36
N LEU A 156 13.91 3.27 15.59
CA LEU A 156 14.88 3.15 16.68
C LEU A 156 14.96 1.68 17.09
N GLY A 157 16.15 1.09 17.12
CA GLY A 157 16.33 -0.37 17.24
C GLY A 157 15.72 -1.05 18.49
N SER A 158 15.25 -0.29 19.49
CA SER A 158 14.48 -0.80 20.63
C SER A 158 12.95 -0.74 20.45
N ILE A 159 12.47 -0.02 19.44
CA ILE A 159 11.05 0.22 19.10
C ILE A 159 10.93 0.16 17.56
N ASP A 160 10.70 -1.04 17.03
CA ASP A 160 10.35 -1.28 15.62
C ASP A 160 8.81 -1.31 15.49
N ASP A 161 8.17 -0.22 15.89
CA ASP A 161 6.71 -0.12 15.99
C ASP A 161 6.21 1.29 15.69
N TRP A 162 4.89 1.41 15.68
CA TRP A 162 4.16 2.65 15.48
C TRP A 162 4.12 3.47 16.76
N ILE A 163 4.31 4.78 16.61
CA ILE A 163 4.17 5.73 17.71
C ILE A 163 3.15 6.79 17.35
N ASP A 164 2.31 7.14 18.32
CA ASP A 164 1.37 8.25 18.22
C ASP A 164 2.13 9.56 18.01
N ILE A 165 1.59 10.43 17.15
CA ILE A 165 2.11 11.77 16.93
C ILE A 165 1.01 12.81 17.11
N GLY A 166 1.17 13.66 18.13
CA GLY A 166 0.19 14.64 18.56
C GLY A 166 -1.18 14.05 18.90
N SER A 167 -2.18 14.93 19.03
CA SER A 167 -3.52 14.55 19.51
C SER A 167 -4.45 14.06 18.40
N PRO A 168 -5.43 13.19 18.72
CA PRO A 168 -6.49 12.82 17.79
C PRO A 168 -7.28 14.02 17.28
N ASP A 169 -7.69 13.99 16.01
CA ASP A 169 -8.55 15.01 15.40
C ASP A 169 -9.29 14.42 14.17
N THR A 170 -10.02 15.27 13.46
CA THR A 170 -10.58 14.97 12.14
C THR A 170 -9.48 14.62 11.14
N LEU A 171 -9.77 13.65 10.27
CA LEU A 171 -8.84 13.16 9.25
C LEU A 171 -8.21 14.29 8.43
N GLN A 172 -9.01 15.26 7.99
CA GLN A 172 -8.55 16.38 7.16
C GLN A 172 -7.44 17.20 7.85
N LYS A 173 -7.62 17.60 9.11
CA LYS A 173 -6.63 18.40 9.82
C LYS A 173 -5.33 17.64 10.05
N LEU A 174 -5.43 16.34 10.35
CA LEU A 174 -4.26 15.48 10.52
C LEU A 174 -3.47 15.37 9.23
N ILE A 175 -4.16 15.22 8.09
CA ILE A 175 -3.52 15.20 6.77
C ILE A 175 -2.78 16.51 6.51
N GLU A 176 -3.46 17.65 6.64
CA GLU A 176 -2.88 18.99 6.45
C GLU A 176 -1.63 19.22 7.32
N LYS A 177 -1.66 18.67 8.55
CA LYS A 177 -0.55 18.80 9.49
C LYS A 177 0.62 17.89 9.14
N TYR A 178 0.38 16.61 8.84
CA TYR A 178 1.43 15.59 8.90
C TYR A 178 1.98 15.13 7.55
N VAL A 179 1.19 15.07 6.47
CA VAL A 179 1.67 14.46 5.21
C VAL A 179 2.78 15.27 4.52
N LYS A 180 2.87 16.57 4.83
CA LYS A 180 3.94 17.46 4.35
C LYS A 180 5.32 17.09 4.86
N HIS A 181 5.40 16.29 5.93
CA HIS A 181 6.66 15.85 6.54
C HIS A 181 7.20 14.56 5.91
N LEU A 182 6.38 13.79 5.19
CA LEU A 182 6.83 12.56 4.53
C LEU A 182 8.03 12.83 3.62
N ASP A 183 9.04 11.97 3.70
CA ASP A 183 10.32 12.06 2.97
C ASP A 183 11.17 13.29 3.33
N LYS A 184 11.04 13.80 4.57
CA LYS A 184 11.84 14.89 5.12
C LYS A 184 12.35 14.55 6.52
N GLU A 185 13.49 15.12 6.90
CA GLU A 185 14.08 14.94 8.25
C GLU A 185 13.10 15.29 9.37
N SER A 186 12.31 16.36 9.19
CA SER A 186 11.26 16.78 10.14
C SER A 186 10.22 15.69 10.47
N PHE A 187 10.11 14.63 9.67
CA PHE A 187 9.25 13.48 9.96
C PHE A 187 9.66 12.76 11.24
N TYR A 188 10.97 12.62 11.46
CA TYR A 188 11.53 11.86 12.56
C TYR A 188 11.50 12.63 13.89
N GLU A 189 11.19 13.93 13.82
CA GLU A 189 11.03 14.85 14.96
C GLU A 189 9.58 14.93 15.44
N LEU A 190 8.62 14.24 14.78
CA LEU A 190 7.21 14.27 15.17
C LEU A 190 6.98 13.42 16.44
N HIS A 191 6.27 13.99 17.41
CA HIS A 191 5.86 13.39 18.69
C HIS A 191 4.44 13.85 19.05
#